data_AF-T1GX23-F1
#
_entry.id   AF-T1GX23-F1
#
_cell.length_a   1.000
_cell.length_b   1.000
_cell.length_c   1.000
_cell.angle_alpha   90.00
_cell.angle_beta   90.00
_cell.angle_gamma   90.00
#
_symmetry.space_group_name_H-M   'P 1'
#
loop_
_entity.id
_entity.type
_entity.pdbx_description
1 polymer ?
#
loop_
_entity_poly.entity_id
_entity_poly.type
_entity_poly.pdbx_seq_one_letter_code
_entity_poly.pdbx_strand_id
1 'polypeptide(L)'
;MLEKATDVLKSVKKGSNEWRKLLNLPISKASNFKSAFDMLAMSNDNISCEDLAKIDPSLKWISSEPQIAQRIKIEALYEFFVGEQMKDVEAVRKEEMLVIPKDIDYFQKSLKCLQVELNLDCFYDLIMLILD
;
A
#
# COMPACT_ATOMS: atom_id res chain seq x y z
N MET A 1 23.86 8.74 -5.21
CA MET A 1 23.54 8.38 -6.61
C MET A 1 22.12 7.86 -6.72
N LEU A 2 21.70 6.97 -5.81
CA LEU A 2 20.32 6.51 -5.69
C LEU A 2 19.33 7.66 -5.44
N GLU A 3 19.56 8.52 -4.44
CA GLU A 3 18.69 9.68 -4.17
C GLU A 3 18.48 10.55 -5.42
N LYS A 4 19.58 10.89 -6.12
CA LYS A 4 19.50 11.66 -7.38
C LYS A 4 18.64 10.96 -8.43
N ALA A 5 18.72 9.64 -8.54
CA ALA A 5 17.92 8.87 -9.49
C ALA A 5 16.44 8.86 -9.09
N THR A 6 16.16 8.70 -7.79
CA THR A 6 14.82 8.80 -7.20
C THR A 6 14.21 10.18 -7.46
N ASP A 7 14.97 11.26 -7.24
CA ASP A 7 14.53 12.64 -7.49
C ASP A 7 14.17 12.86 -8.97
N VAL A 8 15.02 12.39 -9.88
CA VAL A 8 14.75 12.48 -11.32
C VAL A 8 13.49 11.71 -11.67
N LEU A 9 13.32 10.47 -11.20
CA LEU A 9 12.12 9.67 -11.43
C LEU A 9 10.85 10.30 -10.84
N LYS A 10 10.95 10.97 -9.68
CA LYS A 10 9.84 11.70 -9.05
C LYS A 10 9.50 13.00 -9.79
N SER A 11 10.47 13.61 -10.47
CA SER A 11 10.27 14.83 -11.27
C SER A 11 9.55 14.57 -12.60
N VAL A 12 9.77 13.42 -13.23
CA VAL A 12 9.09 13.03 -14.47
C VAL A 12 7.65 12.61 -14.14
N LYS A 13 6.68 13.49 -14.39
CA LYS A 13 5.26 13.28 -14.11
C LYS A 13 4.43 13.33 -15.38
N LYS A 14 3.48 12.39 -15.52
CA LYS A 14 2.50 12.36 -16.62
C LYS A 14 1.15 11.87 -16.12
N GLY A 15 0.12 11.99 -16.95
CA GLY A 15 -1.17 11.38 -16.63
C GLY A 15 -1.06 9.85 -16.57
N SER A 16 -1.71 9.20 -15.60
CA SER A 16 -1.75 7.74 -15.46
C SER A 16 -2.17 7.04 -16.76
N ASN A 17 -3.18 7.59 -17.45
CA ASN A 17 -3.62 7.05 -18.74
C ASN A 17 -2.67 7.38 -19.89
N GLU A 18 -1.88 8.45 -19.79
CA GLU A 18 -0.81 8.76 -20.75
C GLU A 18 0.33 7.75 -20.61
N TRP A 19 0.79 7.49 -19.37
CA TRP A 19 1.75 6.43 -19.08
C TRP A 19 1.31 5.08 -19.61
N ARG A 20 0.07 4.68 -19.31
CA ARG A 20 -0.45 3.39 -19.77
C ARG A 20 -0.50 3.29 -21.29
N LYS A 21 -0.87 4.35 -22.00
CA LYS A 21 -0.79 4.36 -23.46
C LYS A 21 0.64 4.17 -23.97
N LEU A 22 1.61 4.89 -23.39
CA LEU A 22 3.02 4.80 -23.79
C LEU A 22 3.65 3.44 -23.48
N LEU A 23 3.19 2.78 -22.41
CA LEU A 23 3.62 1.45 -21.98
C LEU A 23 2.77 0.31 -22.55
N ASN A 24 1.80 0.60 -23.43
CA ASN A 24 0.85 -0.38 -24.01
C ASN A 24 0.05 -1.18 -22.95
N LEU A 25 -0.35 -0.52 -21.86
CA LEU A 25 -1.13 -1.06 -20.75
C LEU A 25 -2.62 -0.69 -20.87
N PRO A 26 -3.54 -1.48 -20.28
CA PRO A 26 -4.96 -1.20 -20.33
C PRO A 26 -5.29 0.10 -19.59
N ILE A 27 -5.99 1.02 -20.26
CA ILE A 27 -6.39 2.31 -19.71
C ILE A 27 -7.27 2.10 -18.47
N SER A 28 -7.00 2.84 -17.40
CA SER A 28 -7.83 2.80 -16.19
C SER A 28 -8.88 3.90 -16.21
N LYS A 29 -9.98 3.66 -15.51
CA LYS A 29 -11.02 4.66 -15.24
C LYS A 29 -10.48 5.82 -14.40
N ALA A 30 -9.45 5.60 -13.59
CA ALA A 30 -8.84 6.63 -12.76
C ALA A 30 -7.79 7.44 -13.54
N SER A 31 -8.03 8.74 -13.70
CA SER A 31 -7.11 9.68 -14.33
C SER A 31 -6.40 10.52 -13.28
N ASN A 32 -5.39 9.95 -12.64
CA ASN A 32 -4.53 10.65 -11.69
C ASN A 32 -3.16 10.93 -12.32
N PHE A 33 -2.46 11.96 -11.87
CA PHE A 33 -1.06 12.16 -12.25
C PHE A 33 -0.17 11.18 -11.48
N LYS A 34 0.80 10.59 -12.18
CA LYS A 34 1.78 9.66 -11.60
C LYS A 34 3.18 10.03 -12.09
N SER A 35 4.14 9.98 -11.18
CA SER A 35 5.55 10.08 -11.53
C SER A 35 6.06 8.78 -12.14
N ALA A 36 7.21 8.82 -12.81
CA ALA A 36 7.88 7.61 -13.30
C ALA A 36 8.22 6.66 -12.13
N PHE A 37 8.52 7.22 -10.96
CA PHE A 37 8.70 6.45 -9.71
C PHE A 37 7.42 5.72 -9.29
N ASP A 38 6.27 6.39 -9.33
CA ASP A 38 4.98 5.77 -9.00
C ASP A 38 4.60 4.66 -9.98
N MET A 39 5.01 4.78 -11.25
CA MET A 39 4.82 3.74 -12.26
C MET A 39 5.71 2.53 -11.97
N LEU A 40 6.96 2.71 -11.53
CA LEU A 40 7.84 1.60 -11.11
C LEU A 40 7.29 0.82 -9.92
N ALA A 41 6.59 1.51 -9.02
CA ALA A 41 5.97 0.90 -7.86
C ALA A 41 4.74 0.02 -8.19
N MET A 42 4.23 0.07 -9.43
CA MET A 42 3.08 -0.73 -9.83
C MET A 42 3.50 -2.18 -10.08
N SER A 43 3.30 -3.04 -9.07
CA SER A 43 3.62 -4.47 -9.11
C SER A 43 2.91 -5.23 -10.25
N ASN A 44 1.71 -4.81 -10.62
CA ASN A 44 0.83 -5.57 -11.53
C ASN A 44 1.27 -5.52 -13.00
N ASP A 45 1.94 -4.44 -13.40
CA ASP A 45 2.24 -4.13 -14.80
C ASP A 45 3.71 -4.45 -15.17
N ASN A 46 4.50 -5.00 -14.24
CA ASN A 46 5.93 -5.35 -14.37
C ASN A 46 6.79 -4.31 -15.10
N ILE A 47 6.60 -3.03 -14.76
CA ILE A 47 7.29 -1.93 -15.42
C ILE A 47 8.79 -1.95 -15.05
N SER A 48 9.65 -1.70 -16.03
CA SER A 48 11.10 -1.63 -15.86
C SER A 48 11.64 -0.21 -16.05
N CYS A 49 12.83 0.08 -15.52
CA CYS A 49 13.51 1.35 -15.77
C CYS A 49 13.86 1.54 -17.26
N GLU A 50 14.05 0.44 -17.99
CA GLU A 50 14.33 0.46 -19.44
C GLU A 50 13.11 0.95 -20.22
N ASP A 51 11.90 0.51 -19.84
CA ASP A 51 10.67 0.95 -20.50
C ASP A 51 10.41 2.44 -20.26
N LEU A 52 10.71 2.93 -19.06
CA LEU A 52 10.62 4.35 -18.74
C LEU A 52 11.70 5.16 -19.48
N ALA A 53 12.90 4.62 -19.66
CA ALA A 53 13.97 5.26 -20.44
C ALA A 53 13.66 5.34 -21.94
N LYS A 54 12.83 4.45 -22.48
CA LYS A 54 12.31 4.55 -23.87
C LYS A 54 11.35 5.72 -24.02
N ILE A 55 10.62 6.06 -22.95
CA ILE A 55 9.63 7.14 -22.95
C ILE A 55 10.29 8.49 -22.68
N ASP A 56 11.22 8.54 -21.70
CA ASP A 56 11.93 9.74 -21.32
C ASP A 56 13.45 9.50 -21.34
N PRO A 57 14.19 10.09 -22.29
CA PRO A 57 15.64 9.93 -22.41
C PRO A 57 16.42 10.40 -21.18
N SER A 58 15.84 11.27 -20.34
CA SER A 58 16.48 11.73 -19.10
C SER A 58 16.70 10.59 -18.10
N LEU A 59 16.00 9.46 -18.24
CA LEU A 59 16.12 8.28 -17.38
C LEU A 59 17.13 7.25 -17.90
N LYS A 60 17.71 7.48 -19.09
CA LYS A 60 18.59 6.50 -19.75
C LYS A 60 19.80 6.11 -18.90
N TRP A 61 20.42 7.08 -18.23
CA TRP A 61 21.57 6.83 -17.35
C TRP A 61 21.23 5.91 -16.16
N ILE A 62 19.95 5.90 -15.71
CA ILE A 62 19.48 5.00 -14.65
C ILE A 62 19.34 3.59 -15.21
N SER A 63 18.76 3.45 -16.42
CA SER A 63 18.62 2.15 -17.08
C SER A 63 19.95 1.51 -17.49
N SER A 64 20.99 2.32 -17.72
CA SER A 64 22.33 1.83 -18.05
C SER A 64 23.06 1.17 -16.88
N GLU A 65 22.61 1.42 -15.64
CA GLU A 65 23.23 0.90 -14.42
C GLU A 65 22.28 -0.11 -13.73
N PRO A 66 22.40 -1.42 -14.02
CA PRO A 66 21.42 -2.41 -13.58
C PRO A 66 21.30 -2.51 -12.06
N GLN A 67 22.40 -2.30 -11.32
CA GLN A 67 22.39 -2.31 -9.85
C GLN A 67 21.55 -1.15 -9.28
N ILE A 68 21.62 0.03 -9.92
CA ILE A 68 20.86 1.21 -9.51
C ILE A 68 19.40 1.02 -9.87
N ALA A 69 19.10 0.60 -11.10
CA ALA A 69 17.75 0.33 -11.57
C ALA A 69 17.02 -0.70 -10.68
N GLN A 70 17.71 -1.79 -10.30
CA GLN A 70 17.15 -2.82 -9.43
C GLN A 70 16.85 -2.26 -8.03
N ARG A 71 17.81 -1.55 -7.42
CA ARG A 71 17.64 -0.97 -6.08
C ARG A 71 16.48 0.02 -6.04
N ILE A 72 16.36 0.88 -7.04
CA ILE A 72 15.26 1.84 -7.14
C ILE A 72 13.92 1.14 -7.31
N LYS A 73 13.84 0.10 -8.16
CA LYS A 73 12.60 -0.67 -8.32
C LYS A 73 12.16 -1.27 -6.99
N ILE A 74 13.12 -1.80 -6.22
CA ILE A 74 12.86 -2.30 -4.87
C ILE A 74 12.34 -1.16 -3.98
N GLU A 75 13.05 -0.03 -3.93
CA GLU A 75 12.68 1.13 -3.11
C GLU A 75 11.28 1.68 -3.45
N ALA A 76 10.93 1.76 -4.73
CA ALA A 76 9.61 2.18 -5.19
C ALA A 76 8.49 1.24 -4.76
N LEU A 77 8.72 -0.07 -4.85
CA LEU A 77 7.77 -1.07 -4.35
C LEU A 77 7.57 -0.93 -2.84
N TYR A 78 8.66 -0.83 -2.07
CA TYR A 78 8.58 -0.67 -0.62
C TYR A 78 7.89 0.65 -0.22
N GLU A 79 8.18 1.77 -0.86
CA GLU A 79 7.52 3.07 -0.58
C GLU A 79 6.00 2.97 -0.79
N PHE A 80 5.57 2.28 -1.85
CA PHE A 80 4.15 2.04 -2.11
C PHE A 80 3.49 1.16 -1.05
N PHE A 81 4.10 0.03 -0.68
CA PHE A 81 3.55 -0.86 0.36
C PHE A 81 3.55 -0.23 1.76
N VAL A 82 4.59 0.53 2.11
CA VAL A 82 4.66 1.27 3.38
C VAL A 82 3.55 2.31 3.45
N GLY A 83 3.28 3.03 2.35
CA GLY A 83 2.17 3.97 2.28
C GLY A 83 0.79 3.33 2.51
N GLU A 84 0.59 2.10 2.02
CA GLU A 84 -0.65 1.35 2.30
C GLU A 84 -0.72 0.90 3.76
N GLN A 85 0.36 0.38 4.33
CA GLN A 85 0.40 -0.06 5.75
C GLN A 85 0.26 1.08 6.75
N MET A 86 0.68 2.31 6.41
CA MET A 86 0.50 3.46 7.30
C MET A 86 -0.98 3.78 7.57
N LYS A 87 -1.89 3.49 6.63
CA LYS A 87 -3.33 3.67 6.84
C LYS A 87 -3.86 2.76 7.95
N ASP A 88 -3.35 1.53 8.02
CA ASP A 88 -3.74 0.56 9.04
C ASP A 88 -3.19 0.97 10.41
N VAL A 89 -1.96 1.49 10.47
CA VAL A 89 -1.36 1.99 11.72
C VAL A 89 -2.11 3.23 12.25
N GLU A 90 -2.58 4.12 11.38
CA GLU A 90 -3.41 5.26 11.78
C GLU A 90 -4.78 4.82 12.31
N ALA A 91 -5.39 3.79 11.72
CA ALA A 91 -6.62 3.20 12.24
C ALA A 91 -6.43 2.61 13.64
N VAL A 92 -5.36 1.82 13.84
CA VAL A 92 -5.00 1.24 15.15
C VAL A 92 -4.74 2.34 16.18
N ARG A 93 -3.96 3.38 15.84
CA ARG A 93 -3.70 4.50 16.76
C ARG A 93 -4.97 5.24 17.18
N LYS A 94 -5.93 5.38 16.26
CA LYS A 94 -7.22 6.03 16.56
C LYS A 94 -8.07 5.18 17.50
N GLU A 95 -8.01 3.85 17.36
CA GLU A 95 -8.65 2.91 18.29
C GLU A 95 -7.98 2.91 19.66
N GLU A 96 -6.65 2.98 19.75
CA GLU A 96 -5.92 3.07 21.01
C GLU A 96 -6.13 4.40 21.76
N MET A 97 -6.48 5.48 21.05
CA MET A 97 -6.84 6.77 21.65
C MET A 97 -8.27 6.79 22.22
N LEU A 98 -9.05 5.72 22.08
CA LEU A 98 -10.34 5.60 22.74
C LEU A 98 -10.15 5.40 24.24
N VAL A 99 -10.08 6.51 24.96
CA VAL A 99 -10.17 6.51 26.42
C VAL A 99 -11.57 6.04 26.79
N ILE A 100 -11.66 4.86 27.40
CA ILE A 100 -12.89 4.33 27.98
C ILE A 100 -13.30 5.25 29.15
N PRO A 101 -14.45 5.96 29.08
CA PRO A 101 -14.92 6.75 30.21
C PRO A 101 -15.06 5.87 31.46
N LYS A 102 -14.58 6.38 32.60
CA LYS A 102 -14.55 5.65 33.89
C LYS A 102 -15.94 5.26 34.41
N ASP A 103 -16.99 5.92 33.90
CA ASP A 103 -18.38 5.78 34.33
C ASP A 103 -19.25 5.02 33.30
N ILE A 104 -18.67 4.07 32.55
CA ILE A 104 -19.46 3.20 31.68
C ILE A 104 -20.21 2.14 32.50
N ASP A 105 -21.53 2.15 32.39
CA ASP A 105 -22.39 1.06 32.85
C ASP A 105 -22.32 -0.10 31.84
N TYR A 106 -21.43 -1.06 32.10
CA TYR A 106 -21.24 -2.24 31.26
C TYR A 106 -22.48 -3.16 31.17
N PHE A 107 -23.51 -2.95 32.00
CA PHE A 107 -24.77 -3.69 31.95
C PHE A 107 -25.83 -3.03 31.06
N GLN A 108 -25.53 -1.85 30.48
CA GLN A 108 -26.45 -1.15 29.60
C GLN A 108 -26.59 -1.91 28.27
N LYS A 109 -27.81 -2.34 27.95
CA LYS A 109 -28.15 -3.21 26.80
C LYS A 109 -27.72 -2.67 25.43
N SER A 110 -27.45 -1.37 25.33
CA SER A 110 -26.97 -0.66 24.14
C SER A 110 -25.46 -0.80 23.88
N LEU A 111 -24.66 -1.23 24.86
CA LEU A 111 -23.21 -1.41 24.74
C LEU A 111 -22.80 -2.82 24.27
N LYS A 112 -23.77 -3.69 23.95
CA LYS A 112 -23.54 -5.05 23.41
C LYS A 112 -22.79 -5.11 22.08
N CYS A 113 -22.51 -3.98 21.44
CA CYS A 113 -21.78 -3.95 20.16
C CYS A 113 -20.24 -4.02 20.30
N LEU A 114 -19.70 -4.01 21.54
CA LEU A 114 -18.25 -4.19 21.79
C LEU A 114 -17.86 -5.65 22.07
N GLN A 115 -18.77 -6.62 21.93
CA GLN A 115 -18.40 -8.03 21.80
C GLN A 115 -17.81 -8.27 20.40
N VAL A 116 -16.58 -7.81 20.22
CA VAL A 116 -15.67 -8.41 19.24
C VAL A 116 -15.54 -9.89 19.59
N GLU A 117 -15.80 -10.74 18.61
CA GLU A 117 -15.86 -12.19 18.64
C GLU A 117 -14.72 -12.84 19.45
N LEU A 118 -14.95 -13.05 20.74
CA LEU A 118 -14.41 -14.23 21.42
C LEU A 118 -15.56 -15.23 21.46
N ASN A 119 -15.52 -16.19 20.53
CA ASN A 119 -16.36 -17.39 20.51
C ASN A 119 -16.11 -18.25 21.77
N LEU A 120 -16.48 -17.74 22.94
CA LEU A 120 -16.57 -18.49 24.20
C LEU A 120 -17.86 -19.33 24.22
N ASP A 121 -18.87 -18.97 23.43
CA ASP A 121 -20.09 -19.77 23.29
C ASP A 121 -19.82 -21.08 22.53
N CYS A 122 -18.94 -21.10 21.51
CA CYS A 122 -18.54 -22.34 20.85
C CYS A 122 -17.58 -23.23 21.67
N PHE A 123 -16.85 -22.67 22.64
CA PHE A 123 -15.93 -23.45 23.47
C PHE A 123 -16.66 -24.25 24.55
N TYR A 124 -17.78 -23.73 25.07
CA TYR A 124 -18.60 -24.44 26.05
C TYR A 124 -19.34 -25.64 25.43
N ASP A 125 -19.83 -25.50 24.20
CA ASP A 125 -20.46 -26.60 23.46
C ASP A 125 -19.45 -27.71 23.10
N LEU A 126 -18.18 -27.36 22.83
CA LEU A 126 -17.13 -28.34 22.54
C LEU A 126 -16.66 -29.11 23.79
N ILE A 127 -16.70 -28.48 24.98
CA ILE A 127 -16.33 -29.13 26.25
C ILE A 127 -17.44 -30.09 26.73
N MET A 128 -18.71 -29.77 26.48
CA MET A 128 -19.84 -30.66 26.83
C MET A 128 -19.96 -31.90 25.93
N LEU A 129 -19.35 -31.89 24.73
CA LEU A 129 -19.34 -33.03 23.79
C LEU A 129 -18.19 -34.02 24.00
N ILE A 130 -17.20 -33.69 24.85
CA ILE A 130 -16.04 -34.56 25.14
C ILE A 130 -16.18 -35.27 26.50
N LEU A 131 -17.24 -34.96 27.28
CA LEU A 131 -17.48 -35.51 28.62
C LEU A 131 -18.70 -36.44 28.75
N ASP A 132 -19.21 -36.97 27.63
CA ASP A 132 -20.13 -38.12 27.59
C ASP A 132 -19.49 -39.34 26.88
#